data_AF-A0A3D3FTH1-F1
#
_entry.id   AF-A0A3D3FTH1-F1
#
_cell.length_a   1.000
_cell.length_b   1.000
_cell.length_c   1.000
_cell.angle_alpha   90.00
_cell.angle_beta   90.00
_cell.angle_gamma   90.00
#
_symmetry.space_group_name_H-M   'P 1'
#
loop_
_entity.id
_entity.type
_entity.pdbx_description
1 polymer ?
#
loop_
_entity_poly.entity_id
_entity_poly.type
_entity_poly.pdbx_seq_one_letter_code
_entity_poly.pdbx_strand_id
1 'polypeptide(L)'
;DKGVEGFNSATQFACQLYYALAELGILYQVDPAQPFQAVKGDKLTIDSVSLPRDTLRRITGDCDDLTALYAGILESAGIATAFITVPGHIYAAFNTKTAPKAFAELNADRSMTIAVGDELWIPVEITMIGTSSFNEAWRKGAEEWKAWADKPAERHLFVTAEAQELFKPVGLKEADLGLQYGRKEPIVANAARDLNQIVDGITEQAQTQARQSNLKEDWNRLGIKLARFGRYDKATAAFKMASSMDLTYSSPKINLGNVYFLSRNYDKALSEFRGIESFPALGKENKNLALLRVNISKCYRALGNGAKATEYLALATSLDPSLGGQYAYLADPGGNAKAAEAVDEAKDIAFSE
;
A
#
# COMPACT_ATOMS: atom_id res chain seq x y z
N ASP A 1 -7.33 -12.90 1.00
CA ASP A 1 -7.65 -11.62 0.37
C ASP A 1 -8.71 -10.85 1.13
N LYS A 2 -8.27 -9.99 2.06
CA LYS A 2 -8.98 -8.74 2.41
C LYS A 2 -7.93 -7.69 2.77
N GLY A 3 -7.02 -7.45 1.83
CA GLY A 3 -6.16 -6.27 1.88
C GLY A 3 -6.99 -5.00 1.64
N VAL A 4 -6.40 -3.83 1.88
CA VAL A 4 -6.98 -2.55 1.47
C VAL A 4 -6.52 -2.26 0.04
N GLU A 5 -7.48 -2.10 -0.86
CA GLU A 5 -7.23 -1.82 -2.27
C GLU A 5 -6.34 -0.59 -2.46
N GLY A 6 -5.37 -0.70 -3.37
CA GLY A 6 -4.40 0.36 -3.69
C GLY A 6 -3.46 0.77 -2.57
N PHE A 7 -3.55 0.17 -1.37
CA PHE A 7 -2.60 0.44 -0.29
C PHE A 7 -1.29 -0.32 -0.49
N ASN A 8 -0.18 0.21 0.02
CA ASN A 8 1.16 -0.35 -0.18
C ASN A 8 1.25 -1.83 0.24
N SER A 9 1.67 -2.71 -0.67
CA SER A 9 1.67 -4.16 -0.45
C SER A 9 2.62 -4.60 0.67
N ALA A 10 3.80 -3.97 0.79
CA ALA A 10 4.74 -4.26 1.87
C ALA A 10 4.13 -3.89 3.23
N THR A 11 3.48 -2.72 3.35
CA THR A 11 2.78 -2.32 4.57
C THR A 11 1.62 -3.27 4.92
N GLN A 12 0.86 -3.71 3.92
CA GLN A 12 -0.22 -4.68 4.14
C GLN A 12 0.32 -6.02 4.66
N PHE A 13 1.41 -6.52 4.08
CA PHE A 13 2.05 -7.76 4.51
C PHE A 13 2.63 -7.62 5.92
N ALA A 14 3.35 -6.54 6.20
CA ALA A 14 3.93 -6.24 7.51
C ALA A 14 2.88 -6.16 8.62
N CYS A 15 1.74 -5.52 8.34
CA CYS A 15 0.60 -5.46 9.26
C CYS A 15 -0.02 -6.85 9.51
N GLN A 16 -0.20 -7.65 8.46
CA GLN A 16 -0.70 -9.03 8.61
C GLN A 16 0.28 -9.91 9.38
N LEU A 17 1.59 -9.78 9.13
CA LEU A 17 2.63 -10.49 9.87
C LEU A 17 2.61 -10.13 11.35
N TYR A 18 2.48 -8.84 11.67
CA TYR A 18 2.39 -8.37 13.05
C TYR A 18 1.25 -9.08 13.81
N TYR A 19 0.07 -9.17 13.18
CA TYR A 19 -1.06 -9.90 13.78
C TYR A 19 -0.92 -11.42 13.73
N ALA A 20 -0.20 -11.97 12.74
CA ALA A 20 0.10 -13.40 12.70
C ALA A 20 1.00 -13.82 13.86
N LEU A 21 2.03 -13.03 14.19
CA LEU A 21 2.89 -13.26 15.36
C LEU A 21 2.08 -13.12 16.65
N ALA A 22 1.19 -12.13 16.74
CA ALA A 22 0.30 -11.99 17.89
C ALA A 22 -0.64 -13.20 18.08
N GLU A 23 -1.24 -13.73 17.00
CA GLU A 23 -2.12 -14.91 17.06
C GLU A 23 -1.34 -16.21 17.34
N LEU A 24 -0.05 -16.27 16.97
CA LEU A 24 0.86 -17.35 17.41
C LEU A 24 1.22 -17.25 18.89
N GLY A 25 0.84 -16.18 19.59
CA GLY A 25 1.16 -15.96 21.00
C GLY A 25 2.57 -15.43 21.24
N ILE A 26 3.21 -14.85 20.23
CA ILE A 26 4.52 -14.20 20.36
C ILE A 26 4.38 -13.00 21.30
N LEU A 27 5.18 -12.98 22.36
CA LEU A 27 5.16 -11.92 23.37
C LEU A 27 6.55 -11.41 23.71
N TYR A 28 6.62 -10.10 23.97
CA TYR A 28 7.82 -9.51 24.53
C TYR A 28 8.03 -9.97 25.98
N GLN A 29 9.26 -10.38 26.27
CA GLN A 29 9.72 -10.72 27.59
C GLN A 29 11.10 -10.11 27.79
N VAL A 30 11.20 -9.18 28.74
CA VAL A 30 12.49 -8.60 29.14
C VAL A 30 13.42 -9.73 29.60
N ASP A 31 14.66 -9.75 29.12
CA ASP A 31 15.68 -10.63 29.71
C ASP A 31 15.95 -10.20 31.18
N PRO A 32 15.65 -11.04 32.18
CA PRO A 32 15.94 -10.73 33.57
C PRO A 32 17.45 -10.65 33.85
N ALA A 33 18.29 -11.26 33.01
CA ALA A 33 19.74 -11.30 33.19
C ALA A 33 20.46 -10.09 32.57
N GLN A 34 20.01 -9.59 31.41
CA GLN A 34 20.64 -8.48 30.70
C GLN A 34 19.61 -7.46 30.14
N PRO A 35 19.01 -6.60 30.96
CA PRO A 35 18.15 -5.54 30.45
C PRO A 35 18.98 -4.60 29.56
N PHE A 36 18.60 -4.39 28.29
CA PHE A 36 19.33 -3.52 27.35
C PHE A 36 19.66 -2.12 27.93
N GLN A 37 18.79 -1.59 28.80
CA GLN A 37 19.00 -0.31 29.50
C GLN A 37 20.19 -0.30 30.49
N ALA A 38 20.61 -1.46 31.00
CA ALA A 38 21.67 -1.61 32.01
C ALA A 38 23.08 -1.76 31.40
N VAL A 39 23.21 -1.98 30.09
CA VAL A 39 24.47 -2.40 29.45
C VAL A 39 25.30 -1.23 28.89
N LYS A 40 24.83 0.02 29.00
CA LYS A 40 25.50 1.19 28.41
C LYS A 40 26.84 1.59 29.06
N GLY A 41 27.32 0.87 30.08
CA GLY A 41 28.43 1.29 30.94
C GLY A 41 29.63 0.35 31.07
N ASP A 42 29.52 -0.93 30.72
CA ASP A 42 30.61 -1.89 30.97
C ASP A 42 31.12 -2.61 29.72
N LYS A 43 32.44 -2.75 29.66
CA LYS A 43 33.18 -3.36 28.56
C LYS A 43 32.79 -4.84 28.43
N LEU A 44 32.41 -5.26 27.21
CA LEU A 44 32.31 -6.66 26.78
C LEU A 44 31.22 -7.50 27.45
N THR A 45 29.99 -7.00 27.52
CA THR A 45 28.82 -7.89 27.68
C THR A 45 28.38 -8.35 26.29
N ILE A 46 28.56 -9.64 26.01
CA ILE A 46 28.07 -10.28 24.78
C ILE A 46 26.58 -10.55 25.01
N ASP A 47 25.74 -9.78 24.33
CA ASP A 47 24.31 -10.05 24.23
C ASP A 47 24.06 -11.20 23.25
N SER A 48 23.10 -12.07 23.53
CA SER A 48 22.83 -13.27 22.74
C SER A 48 21.49 -13.17 22.02
N VAL A 49 21.54 -12.85 20.73
CA VAL A 49 20.35 -12.84 19.87
C VAL A 49 19.94 -14.26 19.50
N SER A 50 18.68 -14.62 19.74
CA SER A 50 18.09 -15.90 19.31
C SER A 50 17.84 -15.90 17.80
N LEU A 51 17.96 -17.09 17.19
CA LEU A 51 17.53 -17.24 15.81
C LEU A 51 16.00 -17.10 15.73
N PRO A 52 15.44 -16.55 14.63
CA PRO A 52 13.99 -16.44 14.42
C PRO A 52 13.21 -17.73 14.70
N ARG A 53 13.76 -18.89 14.31
CA ARG A 53 13.14 -20.20 14.55
C ARG A 53 13.06 -20.58 16.02
N ASP A 54 14.01 -20.15 16.83
CA ASP A 54 14.06 -20.45 18.26
C ASP A 54 13.08 -19.54 19.01
N THR A 55 13.00 -18.27 18.62
CA THR A 55 11.96 -17.32 19.07
C THR A 55 10.55 -17.84 18.73
N LEU A 56 10.34 -18.40 17.53
CA LEU A 56 9.07 -19.03 17.16
C LEU A 56 8.74 -20.27 18.00
N ARG A 57 9.72 -21.12 18.32
CA ARG A 57 9.51 -22.31 19.16
C ARG A 57 9.18 -21.94 20.60
N ARG A 58 9.82 -20.92 21.15
CA ARG A 58 9.68 -20.51 22.56
C ARG A 58 8.54 -19.52 22.80
N ILE A 59 7.99 -18.93 21.74
CA ILE A 59 6.91 -17.93 21.71
C ILE A 59 7.17 -16.63 22.50
N THR A 60 8.38 -16.41 22.98
CA THR A 60 8.80 -15.18 23.65
C THR A 60 10.09 -14.66 23.05
N GLY A 61 10.40 -13.39 23.28
CA GLY A 61 11.55 -12.68 22.73
C GLY A 61 11.81 -11.40 23.50
N ASP A 62 13.06 -11.01 23.70
CA ASP A 62 13.38 -9.61 24.04
C ASP A 62 13.34 -8.72 22.78
N CYS A 63 13.89 -7.51 22.86
CA CYS A 63 13.80 -6.53 21.78
C CYS A 63 14.54 -6.99 20.52
N ASP A 64 15.75 -7.51 20.65
CA ASP A 64 16.58 -7.98 19.53
C ASP A 64 16.09 -9.31 18.98
N ASP A 65 15.64 -10.24 19.83
CA ASP A 65 15.02 -11.49 19.39
C ASP A 65 13.79 -11.26 18.50
N LEU A 66 12.87 -10.40 18.96
CA LEU A 66 11.64 -10.08 18.22
C LEU A 66 11.94 -9.26 16.97
N THR A 67 12.95 -8.38 17.02
CA THR A 67 13.41 -7.62 15.86
C THR A 67 13.96 -8.55 14.78
N ALA A 68 14.85 -9.48 15.15
CA ALA A 68 15.40 -10.48 14.24
C ALA A 68 14.32 -11.39 13.66
N LEU A 69 13.35 -11.83 14.48
CA LEU A 69 12.22 -12.64 14.04
C LEU A 69 11.36 -11.90 13.00
N TYR A 70 10.90 -10.70 13.33
CA TYR A 70 10.03 -9.92 12.45
C TYR A 70 10.73 -9.59 11.14
N ALA A 71 11.99 -9.15 11.21
CA ALA A 71 12.79 -8.84 10.04
C ALA A 71 13.02 -10.07 9.15
N GLY A 72 13.39 -11.21 9.74
CA GLY A 72 13.68 -12.44 8.99
C GLY A 72 12.47 -12.98 8.21
N ILE A 73 11.25 -12.85 8.75
CA ILE A 73 10.04 -13.28 8.02
C ILE A 73 9.72 -12.30 6.88
N LEU A 74 9.88 -10.98 7.10
CA LEU A 74 9.71 -9.98 6.04
C LEU A 74 10.71 -10.17 4.90
N GLU A 75 11.98 -10.42 5.21
CA GLU A 75 13.01 -10.68 4.19
C GLU A 75 12.72 -11.97 3.41
N SER A 76 12.21 -13.00 4.07
CA SER A 76 11.75 -14.23 3.41
C SER A 76 10.58 -13.99 2.45
N ALA A 77 9.82 -12.91 2.65
CA ALA A 77 8.77 -12.43 1.75
C ALA A 77 9.26 -11.41 0.70
N GLY A 78 10.56 -11.15 0.63
CA GLY A 78 11.17 -10.20 -0.30
C GLY A 78 11.02 -8.72 0.09
N ILE A 79 10.66 -8.45 1.34
CA ILE A 79 10.56 -7.08 1.89
C ILE A 79 11.87 -6.76 2.59
N ALA A 80 12.58 -5.72 2.13
CA ALA A 80 13.83 -5.29 2.74
C ALA A 80 13.58 -4.73 4.15
N THR A 81 14.48 -5.03 5.09
CA THR A 81 14.35 -4.65 6.49
C THR A 81 15.59 -3.93 7.00
N ALA A 82 15.45 -3.32 8.16
CA ALA A 82 16.51 -2.62 8.85
C ALA A 82 16.32 -2.75 10.35
N PHE A 83 17.42 -2.71 11.08
CA PHE A 83 17.42 -2.58 12.54
C PHE A 83 17.59 -1.12 12.90
N ILE A 84 16.68 -0.61 13.72
CA ILE A 84 16.82 0.71 14.33
C ILE A 84 17.38 0.53 15.73
N THR A 85 18.46 1.24 16.03
CA THR A 85 19.00 1.32 17.38
C THR A 85 18.96 2.75 17.88
N VAL A 86 18.51 2.90 19.11
CA VAL A 86 18.58 4.14 19.87
C VAL A 86 19.14 3.81 21.27
N PRO A 87 19.58 4.79 22.06
CA PRO A 87 20.00 4.53 23.42
C PRO A 87 18.95 3.76 24.22
N GLY A 88 19.33 2.57 24.68
CA GLY A 88 18.46 1.76 25.51
C GLY A 88 17.43 0.91 24.76
N HIS A 89 17.41 0.90 23.41
CA HIS A 89 16.40 0.15 22.66
C HIS A 89 16.80 -0.25 21.23
N ILE A 90 16.21 -1.35 20.73
CA ILE A 90 16.32 -1.83 19.34
C ILE A 90 14.94 -2.28 18.84
N TYR A 91 14.62 -1.95 17.59
CA TYR A 91 13.35 -2.34 16.94
C TYR A 91 13.50 -2.42 15.42
N ALA A 92 12.45 -2.86 14.72
CA ALA A 92 12.50 -3.13 13.29
C ALA A 92 12.01 -1.94 12.45
N ALA A 93 12.53 -1.85 11.23
CA ALA A 93 11.91 -1.10 10.15
C ALA A 93 11.84 -1.94 8.87
N PHE A 94 10.89 -1.61 8.00
CA PHE A 94 10.76 -2.25 6.69
C PHE A 94 10.57 -1.23 5.58
N ASN A 95 11.07 -1.58 4.40
CA ASN A 95 11.04 -0.73 3.22
C ASN A 95 9.69 -0.85 2.50
N THR A 96 9.11 0.29 2.14
CA THR A 96 7.84 0.36 1.40
C THR A 96 8.01 0.44 -0.12
N LYS A 97 9.23 0.73 -0.59
CA LYS A 97 9.57 1.12 -1.97
C LYS A 97 8.84 2.36 -2.47
N THR A 98 8.27 3.14 -1.56
CA THR A 98 7.60 4.41 -1.88
C THR A 98 8.61 5.54 -1.83
N ALA A 99 8.64 6.38 -2.86
CA ALA A 99 9.51 7.54 -2.89
C ALA A 99 9.15 8.57 -1.79
N PRO A 100 10.11 9.31 -1.20
CA PRO A 100 9.86 10.29 -0.14
C PRO A 100 8.79 11.36 -0.45
N LYS A 101 8.66 11.75 -1.71
CA LYS A 101 7.63 12.70 -2.17
C LYS A 101 6.19 12.14 -2.07
N ALA A 102 6.05 10.81 -2.10
CA ALA A 102 4.77 10.11 -2.07
C ALA A 102 4.37 9.63 -0.65
N PHE A 103 4.95 10.23 0.41
CA PHE A 103 4.62 9.87 1.81
C PHE A 103 3.10 9.89 2.09
N ALA A 104 2.36 10.80 1.46
CA ALA A 104 0.92 10.97 1.61
C ALA A 104 0.08 9.81 1.02
N GLU A 105 0.72 8.82 0.40
CA GLU A 105 0.12 7.54 0.02
C GLU A 105 0.22 6.49 1.13
N LEU A 106 1.18 6.65 2.06
CA LEU A 106 1.40 5.75 3.20
C LEU A 106 0.78 6.28 4.49
N ASN A 107 0.89 7.59 4.74
CA ASN A 107 0.37 8.21 5.95
C ASN A 107 0.11 9.72 5.74
N ALA A 108 -0.89 10.26 6.44
CA ALA A 108 -1.22 11.68 6.47
C ALA A 108 -0.08 12.53 7.08
N ASP A 109 0.65 11.97 8.04
CA ASP A 109 1.80 12.59 8.68
C ASP A 109 3.11 12.03 8.11
N ARG A 110 3.93 12.91 7.53
CA ARG A 110 5.26 12.57 7.02
C ARG A 110 6.17 11.98 8.10
N SER A 111 6.00 12.40 9.36
CA SER A 111 6.83 11.98 10.48
C SER A 111 6.66 10.50 10.85
N MET A 112 5.63 9.86 10.32
CA MET A 112 5.40 8.41 10.45
C MET A 112 6.35 7.58 9.59
N THR A 113 7.20 8.18 8.76
CA THR A 113 8.14 7.43 7.90
C THR A 113 9.56 7.96 8.03
N ILE A 114 10.53 7.09 7.73
CA ILE A 114 11.95 7.43 7.70
C ILE A 114 12.40 7.37 6.24
N ALA A 115 13.03 8.44 5.74
CA ALA A 115 13.63 8.43 4.42
C ALA A 115 15.05 7.86 4.50
N VAL A 116 15.31 6.78 3.75
CA VAL A 116 16.64 6.18 3.60
C VAL A 116 16.91 6.06 2.12
N GLY A 117 17.85 6.87 1.61
CA GLY A 117 18.02 7.06 0.16
C GLY A 117 16.75 7.61 -0.48
N ASP A 118 16.32 6.98 -1.58
CA ASP A 118 15.14 7.37 -2.36
C ASP A 118 13.87 6.59 -1.99
N GLU A 119 13.87 5.90 -0.85
CA GLU A 119 12.74 5.07 -0.41
C GLU A 119 12.32 5.40 1.04
N LEU A 120 11.04 5.23 1.32
CA LEU A 120 10.43 5.40 2.64
C LEU A 120 10.39 4.08 3.38
N TRP A 121 10.76 4.15 4.65
CA TRP A 121 10.79 3.04 5.60
C TRP A 121 9.81 3.30 6.72
N ILE A 122 9.16 2.23 7.17
CA ILE A 122 8.20 2.25 8.28
C ILE A 122 8.87 1.63 9.50
N PRO A 123 9.09 2.41 10.57
CA PRO A 123 9.51 1.87 11.87
C PRO A 123 8.33 1.19 12.56
N VAL A 124 8.58 0.05 13.20
CA VAL A 124 7.57 -0.69 13.97
C VAL A 124 8.16 -1.07 15.32
N GLU A 125 7.50 -0.63 16.40
CA GLU A 125 7.84 -1.05 17.75
C GLU A 125 7.44 -2.52 17.98
N ILE A 126 8.36 -3.44 17.77
CA ILE A 126 8.06 -4.88 17.76
C ILE A 126 7.76 -5.44 19.16
N THR A 127 8.16 -4.76 20.25
CA THR A 127 7.88 -5.23 21.61
C THR A 127 6.39 -5.11 21.96
N MET A 128 5.63 -4.37 21.16
CA MET A 128 4.19 -4.19 21.32
C MET A 128 3.36 -5.32 20.68
N ILE A 129 3.99 -6.28 19.99
CA ILE A 129 3.29 -7.47 19.45
C ILE A 129 2.53 -8.17 20.58
N GLY A 130 1.28 -8.54 20.31
CA GLY A 130 0.38 -9.20 21.27
C GLY A 130 -0.27 -8.27 22.30
N THR A 131 0.19 -7.02 22.45
CA THR A 131 -0.34 -6.08 23.47
C THR A 131 -0.97 -4.82 22.88
N SER A 132 -0.55 -4.39 21.68
CA SER A 132 -1.09 -3.19 21.02
C SER A 132 -1.37 -3.40 19.54
N SER A 133 -2.10 -2.46 18.93
CA SER A 133 -2.39 -2.48 17.50
C SER A 133 -1.14 -2.18 16.65
N PHE A 134 -1.18 -2.56 15.36
CA PHE A 134 -0.08 -2.26 14.43
C PHE A 134 0.09 -0.74 14.26
N ASN A 135 -1.01 0.00 14.21
CA ASN A 135 -0.98 1.46 14.12
C ASN A 135 -0.31 2.12 15.33
N GLU A 136 -0.51 1.59 16.53
CA GLU A 136 0.16 2.06 17.75
C GLU A 136 1.65 1.72 17.74
N ALA A 137 2.01 0.49 17.36
CA ALA A 137 3.41 0.07 17.24
C ALA A 137 4.18 0.89 16.20
N TRP A 138 3.57 1.17 15.05
CA TRP A 138 4.14 2.04 14.03
C TRP A 138 4.33 3.46 14.56
N ARG A 139 3.29 4.06 15.16
CA ARG A 139 3.38 5.40 15.75
C ARG A 139 4.49 5.49 16.80
N LYS A 140 4.57 4.51 17.69
CA LYS A 140 5.59 4.43 18.73
C LYS A 140 7.00 4.37 18.15
N GLY A 141 7.25 3.52 17.16
CA GLY A 141 8.55 3.43 16.49
C GLY A 141 8.94 4.73 15.78
N ALA A 142 7.98 5.48 15.22
CA ALA A 142 8.20 6.79 14.61
C ALA A 142 8.51 7.87 15.66
N GLU A 143 7.78 7.88 16.78
CA GLU A 143 8.01 8.77 17.92
C GLU A 143 9.40 8.56 18.54
N GLU A 144 9.81 7.32 18.71
CA GLU A 144 11.13 6.97 19.24
C GLU A 144 12.25 7.41 18.31
N TRP A 145 12.09 7.18 17.00
CA TRP A 145 13.04 7.69 16.02
C TRP A 145 13.15 9.21 16.12
N LYS A 146 12.01 9.92 16.16
CA LYS A 146 11.93 11.38 16.22
C LYS A 146 12.48 11.96 17.52
N ALA A 147 12.37 11.27 18.65
CA ALA A 147 12.90 11.71 19.94
C ALA A 147 14.41 11.97 19.91
N TRP A 148 15.14 11.34 18.99
CA TRP A 148 16.57 11.50 18.79
C TRP A 148 16.93 12.41 17.61
N ALA A 149 15.99 13.23 17.11
CA ALA A 149 16.24 14.13 15.98
C ALA A 149 17.35 15.17 16.25
N ASP A 150 17.46 15.66 17.49
CA ASP A 150 18.49 16.63 17.90
C ASP A 150 19.86 15.98 18.15
N LYS A 151 19.91 14.63 18.19
CA LYS A 151 21.10 13.83 18.46
C LYS A 151 21.24 12.70 17.43
N PRO A 152 21.41 13.03 16.14
CA PRO A 152 21.36 12.05 15.07
C PRO A 152 22.48 10.99 15.17
N ALA A 153 23.60 11.29 15.85
CA ALA A 153 24.67 10.33 16.10
C ALA A 153 24.32 9.26 17.17
N GLU A 154 23.23 9.43 17.91
CA GLU A 154 22.77 8.45 18.90
C GLU A 154 21.74 7.47 18.33
N ARG A 155 21.07 7.79 17.21
CA ARG A 155 20.13 6.89 16.53
C ARG A 155 20.73 6.35 15.23
N HIS A 156 20.55 5.06 14.97
CA HIS A 156 21.06 4.42 13.77
C HIS A 156 19.97 3.58 13.11
N LEU A 157 20.05 3.47 11.80
CA LEU A 157 19.25 2.54 11.00
C LEU A 157 20.24 1.73 10.17
N PHE A 158 20.31 0.42 10.43
CA PHE A 158 21.19 -0.51 9.73
C PHE A 158 20.35 -1.37 8.78
N VAL A 159 20.54 -1.18 7.48
CA VAL A 159 19.88 -2.02 6.47
C VAL A 159 20.44 -3.44 6.59
N THR A 160 19.55 -4.43 6.74
CA THR A 160 19.95 -5.82 7.01
C THR A 160 20.80 -6.40 5.89
N ALA A 161 20.46 -6.12 4.63
CA ALA A 161 21.20 -6.58 3.46
C ALA A 161 22.65 -6.08 3.45
N GLU A 162 22.89 -4.82 3.86
CA GLU A 162 24.24 -4.25 3.97
C GLU A 162 25.02 -4.92 5.10
N ALA A 163 24.36 -5.14 6.25
CA ALA A 163 24.97 -5.85 7.37
C ALA A 163 25.35 -7.30 7.00
N GLN A 164 24.55 -7.97 6.16
CA GLN A 164 24.79 -9.34 5.71
C GLN A 164 26.01 -9.49 4.79
N GLU A 165 26.50 -8.41 4.18
CA GLU A 165 27.78 -8.43 3.43
C GLU A 165 28.97 -8.73 4.35
N LEU A 166 28.93 -8.21 5.59
CA LEU A 166 29.95 -8.44 6.61
C LEU A 166 29.61 -9.63 7.51
N PHE A 167 28.35 -9.74 7.93
CA PHE A 167 27.84 -10.77 8.84
C PHE A 167 26.93 -11.73 8.09
N LYS A 168 27.55 -12.72 7.43
CA LYS A 168 26.81 -13.68 6.59
C LYS A 168 25.71 -14.39 7.38
N PRO A 169 24.52 -14.60 6.78
CA PRO A 169 23.47 -15.38 7.40
C PRO A 169 23.94 -16.78 7.78
N VAL A 170 23.44 -17.29 8.90
CA VAL A 170 23.69 -18.67 9.31
C VAL A 170 22.92 -19.61 8.39
N GLY A 171 23.62 -20.56 7.77
CA GLY A 171 22.99 -21.63 7.00
C GLY A 171 22.27 -22.60 7.95
N LEU A 172 20.95 -22.74 7.78
CA LEU A 172 20.14 -23.59 8.62
C LEU A 172 19.50 -24.71 7.79
N LYS A 173 19.39 -25.91 8.38
CA LYS A 173 18.62 -27.00 7.78
C LYS A 173 17.13 -26.69 7.89
N GLU A 174 16.38 -27.01 6.85
CA GLU A 174 14.92 -27.02 6.90
C GLU A 174 14.46 -28.03 7.95
N ALA A 175 13.49 -27.61 8.76
CA ALA A 175 12.93 -28.42 9.82
C ALA A 175 11.49 -28.00 10.10
N ASP A 176 10.63 -28.97 10.38
CA ASP A 176 9.31 -28.67 10.92
C ASP A 176 9.48 -28.12 12.35
N LEU A 177 8.95 -26.91 12.57
CA LEU A 177 8.97 -26.26 13.86
C LEU A 177 7.81 -26.73 14.76
N GLY A 178 6.84 -27.47 14.21
CA GLY A 178 5.64 -27.92 14.92
C GLY A 178 4.68 -26.79 15.25
N LEU A 179 4.74 -25.68 14.50
CA LEU A 179 3.94 -24.48 14.77
C LEU A 179 2.46 -24.76 14.51
N GLN A 180 1.62 -24.40 15.48
CA GLN A 180 0.18 -24.32 15.27
C GLN A 180 -0.12 -22.95 14.67
N TYR A 181 -0.34 -22.92 13.35
CA TYR A 181 -0.67 -21.68 12.67
C TYR A 181 -1.92 -21.05 13.29
N GLY A 182 -1.81 -19.76 13.64
CA GLY A 182 -2.91 -18.98 14.20
C GLY A 182 -4.14 -18.95 13.27
N ARG A 183 -5.30 -18.57 13.82
CA ARG A 183 -6.53 -18.45 13.02
C ARG A 183 -6.41 -17.29 12.03
N LYS A 184 -6.84 -17.52 10.79
CA LYS A 184 -6.75 -16.53 9.72
C LYS A 184 -7.70 -15.35 9.95
N GLU A 185 -8.88 -15.62 10.50
CA GLU A 185 -9.95 -14.66 10.68
C GLU A 185 -9.53 -13.44 11.53
N PRO A 186 -8.95 -13.60 12.74
CA PRO A 186 -8.50 -12.45 13.55
C PRO A 186 -7.35 -11.69 12.90
N ILE A 187 -6.40 -12.38 12.23
CA ILE A 187 -5.29 -11.74 11.54
C ILE A 187 -5.81 -10.77 10.47
N VAL A 188 -6.70 -11.27 9.61
CA VAL A 188 -7.29 -10.48 8.52
C VAL A 188 -8.18 -9.36 9.05
N ALA A 189 -8.99 -9.63 10.08
CA ALA A 189 -9.89 -8.62 10.64
C ALA A 189 -9.13 -7.45 11.29
N ASN A 190 -8.10 -7.75 12.09
CA ASN A 190 -7.31 -6.73 12.77
C ASN A 190 -6.44 -5.94 11.78
N ALA A 191 -5.79 -6.61 10.83
CA ALA A 191 -5.03 -5.94 9.79
C ALA A 191 -5.92 -5.01 8.94
N ALA A 192 -7.08 -5.50 8.52
CA ALA A 192 -8.02 -4.69 7.74
C ALA A 192 -8.51 -3.47 8.54
N ARG A 193 -8.79 -3.61 9.83
CA ARG A 193 -9.19 -2.49 10.69
C ARG A 193 -8.11 -1.41 10.72
N ASP A 194 -6.87 -1.79 11.05
CA ASP A 194 -5.77 -0.84 11.21
C ASP A 194 -5.39 -0.15 9.89
N LEU A 195 -5.32 -0.91 8.79
CA LEU A 195 -5.06 -0.35 7.46
C LEU A 195 -6.17 0.60 7.00
N ASN A 196 -7.43 0.30 7.30
CA ASN A 196 -8.54 1.21 6.98
C ASN A 196 -8.49 2.50 7.79
N GLN A 197 -8.07 2.47 9.06
CA GLN A 197 -7.87 3.68 9.86
C GLN A 197 -6.79 4.59 9.26
N ILE A 198 -5.69 4.02 8.77
CA ILE A 198 -4.63 4.79 8.10
C ILE A 198 -5.19 5.47 6.83
N VAL A 199 -5.88 4.70 5.98
CA VAL A 199 -6.51 5.21 4.75
C VAL A 199 -7.56 6.27 5.04
N ASP A 200 -8.35 6.09 6.09
CA ASP A 200 -9.36 7.08 6.49
C ASP A 200 -8.68 8.39 6.93
N GLY A 201 -7.58 8.34 7.68
CA GLY A 201 -6.79 9.53 8.03
C GLY A 201 -6.20 10.25 6.80
N ILE A 202 -5.63 9.50 5.86
CA ILE A 202 -5.10 10.04 4.59
C ILE A 202 -6.21 10.74 3.78
N THR A 203 -7.38 10.11 3.70
CA THR A 203 -8.49 10.62 2.89
C THR A 203 -9.24 11.77 3.56
N GLU A 204 -9.31 11.79 4.90
CA GLU A 204 -9.89 12.90 5.67
C GLU A 204 -9.06 14.18 5.56
N GLN A 205 -7.73 14.07 5.60
CA GLN A 205 -6.83 15.20 5.37
C GLN A 205 -7.03 15.77 3.97
N ALA A 206 -7.08 14.91 2.95
CA ALA A 206 -7.34 15.33 1.57
C ALA A 206 -8.73 15.97 1.41
N GLN A 207 -9.74 15.45 2.10
CA GLN A 207 -11.09 16.02 2.09
C GLN A 207 -11.12 17.41 2.74
N THR A 208 -10.40 17.58 3.85
CA THR A 208 -10.26 18.87 4.52
C THR A 208 -9.59 19.88 3.61
N GLN A 209 -8.50 19.49 2.93
CA GLN A 209 -7.82 20.33 1.95
C GLN A 209 -8.75 20.76 0.82
N ALA A 210 -9.50 19.83 0.21
CA ALA A 210 -10.42 20.14 -0.88
C ALA A 210 -11.56 21.08 -0.46
N ARG A 211 -12.06 20.94 0.78
CA ARG A 211 -13.06 21.85 1.36
C ARG A 211 -12.51 23.25 1.61
N GLN A 212 -11.27 23.35 2.08
CA GLN A 212 -10.62 24.62 2.40
C GLN A 212 -10.29 25.42 1.14
N SER A 213 -9.70 24.78 0.13
CA SER A 213 -9.39 25.45 -1.13
C SER A 213 -10.65 25.71 -1.96
N ASN A 214 -11.62 24.81 -1.86
CA ASN A 214 -12.87 24.82 -2.63
C ASN A 214 -12.62 25.01 -4.13
N LEU A 215 -11.59 24.35 -4.67
CA LEU A 215 -11.25 24.34 -6.09
C LEU A 215 -11.74 23.05 -6.74
N LYS A 216 -12.21 23.13 -7.99
CA LYS A 216 -12.67 21.95 -8.75
C LYS A 216 -11.56 20.92 -8.94
N GLU A 217 -10.31 21.37 -9.10
CA GLU A 217 -9.12 20.53 -9.22
C GLU A 217 -8.85 19.74 -7.94
N ASP A 218 -9.06 20.34 -6.76
CA ASP A 218 -8.83 19.66 -5.49
C ASP A 218 -9.93 18.65 -5.16
N TRP A 219 -11.19 18.94 -5.53
CA TRP A 219 -12.26 17.95 -5.50
C TRP A 219 -12.00 16.78 -6.45
N ASN A 220 -11.41 17.04 -7.63
CA ASN A 220 -10.97 15.99 -8.55
C ASN A 220 -9.86 15.13 -7.92
N ARG A 221 -8.80 15.76 -7.40
CA ARG A 221 -7.69 15.05 -6.71
C ARG A 221 -8.17 14.23 -5.52
N LEU A 222 -9.12 14.74 -4.73
CA LEU A 222 -9.76 13.99 -3.65
C LEU A 222 -10.46 12.74 -4.20
N GLY A 223 -11.24 12.88 -5.26
CA GLY A 223 -11.92 11.75 -5.91
C GLY A 223 -10.93 10.68 -6.39
N ILE A 224 -9.81 11.10 -7.01
CA ILE A 224 -8.75 10.18 -7.46
C ILE A 224 -8.16 9.43 -6.28
N LYS A 225 -7.80 10.14 -5.20
CA LYS A 225 -7.24 9.53 -4.00
C LYS A 225 -8.20 8.53 -3.35
N LEU A 226 -9.49 8.89 -3.25
CA LEU A 226 -10.53 7.99 -2.73
C LEU A 226 -10.70 6.75 -3.60
N ALA A 227 -10.73 6.92 -4.93
CA ALA A 227 -10.88 5.81 -5.86
C ALA A 227 -9.71 4.83 -5.80
N ARG A 228 -8.47 5.33 -5.67
CA ARG A 228 -7.27 4.49 -5.49
C ARG A 228 -7.36 3.60 -4.25
N PHE A 229 -8.01 4.06 -3.18
CA PHE A 229 -8.23 3.28 -1.96
C PHE A 229 -9.55 2.48 -1.93
N GLY A 230 -10.17 2.26 -3.09
CA GLY A 230 -11.43 1.53 -3.23
C GLY A 230 -12.64 2.24 -2.59
N ARG A 231 -12.53 3.53 -2.20
CA ARG A 231 -13.63 4.31 -1.59
C ARG A 231 -14.55 4.88 -2.67
N TYR A 232 -15.11 4.01 -3.50
CA TYR A 232 -15.84 4.37 -4.72
C TYR A 232 -17.04 5.30 -4.50
N ASP A 233 -17.83 5.10 -3.45
CA ASP A 233 -18.97 5.97 -3.14
C ASP A 233 -18.52 7.40 -2.80
N LYS A 234 -17.48 7.52 -1.96
CA LYS A 234 -16.90 8.82 -1.60
C LYS A 234 -16.22 9.46 -2.82
N ALA A 235 -15.53 8.68 -3.64
CA ALA A 235 -14.90 9.16 -4.87
C ALA A 235 -15.93 9.74 -5.85
N THR A 236 -17.03 9.02 -6.05
CA THR A 236 -18.19 9.46 -6.87
C THR A 236 -18.71 10.80 -6.38
N ALA A 237 -18.88 10.99 -5.06
CA ALA A 237 -19.33 12.26 -4.51
C ALA A 237 -18.34 13.41 -4.77
N ALA A 238 -17.04 13.17 -4.61
CA ALA A 238 -16.01 14.16 -4.88
C ALA A 238 -15.95 14.56 -6.36
N PHE A 239 -16.03 13.60 -7.29
CA PHE A 239 -16.07 13.89 -8.73
C PHE A 239 -17.33 14.64 -9.15
N LYS A 240 -18.50 14.30 -8.57
CA LYS A 240 -19.74 15.05 -8.81
C LYS A 240 -19.64 16.48 -8.31
N MET A 241 -19.00 16.70 -7.17
CA MET A 241 -18.73 18.05 -6.67
C MET A 241 -17.85 18.82 -7.66
N ALA A 242 -16.71 18.26 -8.07
CA ALA A 242 -15.82 18.89 -9.06
C ALA A 242 -16.54 19.23 -10.38
N SER A 243 -17.33 18.29 -10.91
CA SER A 243 -18.08 18.50 -12.17
C SER A 243 -19.22 19.52 -12.02
N SER A 244 -19.76 19.74 -10.82
CA SER A 244 -20.81 20.73 -10.59
C SER A 244 -20.27 22.18 -10.57
N MET A 245 -18.98 22.33 -10.26
CA MET A 245 -18.31 23.63 -10.18
C MET A 245 -17.95 24.17 -11.57
N ASP A 246 -17.72 23.29 -12.54
CA ASP A 246 -17.47 23.63 -13.94
C ASP A 246 -17.93 22.50 -14.86
N LEU A 247 -19.00 22.75 -15.62
CA LEU A 247 -19.58 21.77 -16.54
C LEU A 247 -18.68 21.41 -17.72
N THR A 248 -17.68 22.25 -18.02
CA THR A 248 -16.68 22.05 -19.09
C THR A 248 -15.46 21.27 -18.60
N TYR A 249 -15.27 21.17 -17.28
CA TYR A 249 -14.19 20.40 -16.67
C TYR A 249 -14.44 18.90 -16.83
N SER A 250 -13.76 18.31 -17.82
CA SER A 250 -14.07 16.95 -18.28
C SER A 250 -13.38 15.86 -17.46
N SER A 251 -12.25 16.15 -16.80
CA SER A 251 -11.49 15.19 -15.98
C SER A 251 -12.36 14.44 -14.95
N PRO A 252 -13.20 15.12 -14.13
CA PRO A 252 -14.04 14.43 -13.15
C PRO A 252 -15.10 13.52 -13.76
N LYS A 253 -15.62 13.84 -14.96
CA LYS A 253 -16.60 12.98 -15.66
C LYS A 253 -15.94 11.70 -16.17
N ILE A 254 -14.74 11.81 -16.72
CA ILE A 254 -13.94 10.63 -17.12
C ILE A 254 -13.66 9.78 -15.88
N ASN A 255 -13.22 10.41 -14.78
CA ASN A 255 -12.93 9.70 -13.55
C ASN A 255 -14.16 9.05 -12.89
N LEU A 256 -15.35 9.65 -13.04
CA LEU A 256 -16.60 9.06 -12.59
C LEU A 256 -16.92 7.77 -13.37
N GLY A 257 -16.73 7.78 -14.70
CA GLY A 257 -16.83 6.57 -15.53
C GLY A 257 -15.83 5.49 -15.09
N ASN A 258 -14.59 5.88 -14.80
CA ASN A 258 -13.57 4.96 -14.27
C ASN A 258 -13.98 4.34 -12.93
N VAL A 259 -14.55 5.12 -12.01
CA VAL A 259 -15.07 4.60 -10.73
C VAL A 259 -16.24 3.66 -10.93
N TYR A 260 -17.16 3.96 -11.86
CA TYR A 260 -18.23 3.03 -12.18
C TYR A 260 -17.71 1.73 -12.78
N PHE A 261 -16.66 1.78 -13.59
CA PHE A 261 -16.01 0.59 -14.11
C PHE A 261 -15.37 -0.24 -12.99
N LEU A 262 -14.58 0.39 -12.11
CA LEU A 262 -13.94 -0.26 -10.96
C LEU A 262 -14.94 -0.89 -9.97
N SER A 263 -16.09 -0.23 -9.78
CA SER A 263 -17.19 -0.77 -8.98
C SER A 263 -18.06 -1.81 -9.73
N ARG A 264 -17.60 -2.29 -10.88
CA ARG A 264 -18.27 -3.26 -11.77
C ARG A 264 -19.64 -2.82 -12.28
N ASN A 265 -19.91 -1.52 -12.27
CA ASN A 265 -21.12 -0.92 -12.83
C ASN A 265 -20.89 -0.50 -14.28
N TYR A 266 -20.63 -1.50 -15.14
CA TYR A 266 -20.18 -1.27 -16.52
C TYR A 266 -21.20 -0.51 -17.38
N ASP A 267 -22.50 -0.70 -17.14
CA ASP A 267 -23.55 0.05 -17.84
C ASP A 267 -23.49 1.55 -17.54
N LYS A 268 -23.33 1.92 -16.25
CA LYS A 268 -23.17 3.33 -15.87
C LYS A 268 -21.86 3.90 -16.39
N ALA A 269 -20.76 3.14 -16.29
CA ALA A 269 -19.48 3.55 -16.83
C ALA A 269 -19.58 3.87 -18.34
N LEU A 270 -20.19 2.96 -19.10
CA LEU A 270 -20.43 3.14 -20.53
C LEU A 270 -21.31 4.36 -20.82
N SER A 271 -22.36 4.58 -20.03
CA SER A 271 -23.23 5.75 -20.16
C SER A 271 -22.47 7.06 -19.95
N GLU A 272 -21.66 7.16 -18.90
CA GLU A 272 -20.83 8.34 -18.62
C GLU A 272 -19.85 8.59 -19.78
N PHE A 273 -19.11 7.56 -20.21
CA PHE A 273 -18.13 7.70 -21.28
C PHE A 273 -18.73 8.09 -22.63
N ARG A 274 -19.86 7.50 -23.03
CA ARG A 274 -20.56 7.86 -24.28
C ARG A 274 -21.17 9.24 -24.21
N GLY A 275 -21.63 9.66 -23.02
CA GLY A 275 -22.04 11.04 -22.76
C GLY A 275 -20.91 12.00 -23.11
N ILE A 276 -19.70 11.75 -22.60
CA ILE A 276 -18.49 12.53 -22.90
C ILE A 276 -18.15 12.50 -24.39
N GLU A 277 -18.14 11.33 -25.02
CA GLU A 277 -17.83 11.16 -26.46
C GLU A 277 -18.76 12.00 -27.36
N SER A 278 -20.01 12.22 -26.94
CA SER A 278 -20.99 13.00 -27.70
C SER A 278 -20.81 14.52 -27.63
N PHE A 279 -19.95 15.04 -26.74
CA PHE A 279 -19.74 16.49 -26.60
C PHE A 279 -18.86 17.06 -27.72
N PRO A 280 -19.35 18.07 -28.48
CA PRO A 280 -18.61 18.65 -29.62
C PRO A 280 -17.26 19.30 -29.30
N ALA A 281 -17.00 19.59 -28.02
CA ALA A 281 -15.79 20.28 -27.54
C ALA A 281 -14.57 19.35 -27.36
N LEU A 282 -14.75 18.02 -27.39
CA LEU A 282 -13.63 17.09 -27.53
C LEU A 282 -13.15 17.16 -28.98
N GLY A 283 -12.20 18.06 -29.25
CA GLY A 283 -11.58 18.23 -30.57
C GLY A 283 -11.13 16.90 -31.18
N LYS A 284 -11.23 16.80 -32.51
CA LYS A 284 -11.07 15.56 -33.31
C LYS A 284 -9.70 14.88 -33.19
N GLU A 285 -8.70 15.54 -32.63
CA GLU A 285 -7.33 15.02 -32.46
C GLU A 285 -6.89 15.20 -31.00
N ASN A 286 -7.42 14.37 -30.10
CA ASN A 286 -7.04 14.44 -28.70
C ASN A 286 -6.70 13.05 -28.17
N LYS A 287 -5.52 12.91 -27.57
CA LYS A 287 -5.10 11.72 -26.80
C LYS A 287 -6.15 11.33 -25.75
N ASN A 288 -6.88 12.31 -25.21
CA ASN A 288 -7.97 12.08 -24.27
C ASN A 288 -9.17 11.35 -24.91
N LEU A 289 -9.44 11.57 -26.21
CA LEU A 289 -10.49 10.84 -26.94
C LEU A 289 -10.06 9.40 -27.23
N ALA A 290 -8.78 9.17 -27.53
CA ALA A 290 -8.23 7.82 -27.71
C ALA A 290 -8.36 6.99 -26.43
N LEU A 291 -7.96 7.54 -25.29
CA LEU A 291 -8.09 6.88 -23.97
C LEU A 291 -9.55 6.69 -23.55
N LEU A 292 -10.43 7.67 -23.81
CA LEU A 292 -11.86 7.53 -23.57
C LEU A 292 -12.46 6.35 -24.34
N ARG A 293 -12.06 6.18 -25.61
CA ARG A 293 -12.51 5.06 -26.46
C ARG A 293 -11.95 3.71 -25.99
N VAL A 294 -10.73 3.67 -25.46
CA VAL A 294 -10.22 2.47 -24.76
C VAL A 294 -11.12 2.13 -23.56
N ASN A 295 -11.53 3.10 -22.75
CA ASN A 295 -12.41 2.84 -21.62
C ASN A 295 -13.82 2.38 -22.04
N ILE A 296 -14.36 2.90 -23.14
CA ILE A 296 -15.61 2.39 -23.73
C ILE A 296 -15.42 0.94 -24.23
N SER A 297 -14.31 0.64 -24.89
CA SER A 297 -13.95 -0.70 -25.33
C SER A 297 -13.89 -1.70 -24.15
N LYS A 298 -13.23 -1.31 -23.05
CA LYS A 298 -13.21 -2.07 -21.79
C LYS A 298 -14.62 -2.34 -21.25
N CYS A 299 -15.50 -1.32 -21.24
CA CYS A 299 -16.89 -1.51 -20.80
C CYS A 299 -17.63 -2.52 -21.69
N TYR A 300 -17.52 -2.41 -23.01
CA TYR A 300 -18.16 -3.37 -23.92
C TYR A 300 -17.62 -4.79 -23.75
N ARG A 301 -16.30 -4.93 -23.53
CA ARG A 301 -15.68 -6.22 -23.21
C ARG A 301 -16.26 -6.82 -21.93
N ALA A 302 -16.33 -6.04 -20.86
CA ALA A 302 -16.87 -6.49 -19.58
C ALA A 302 -18.37 -6.85 -19.66
N LEU A 303 -19.12 -6.18 -20.53
CA LEU A 303 -20.52 -6.48 -20.86
C LEU A 303 -20.69 -7.65 -21.86
N GLY A 304 -19.61 -8.32 -22.28
CA GLY A 304 -19.64 -9.46 -23.20
C GLY A 304 -19.86 -9.09 -24.68
N ASN A 305 -19.76 -7.81 -25.04
CA ASN A 305 -19.89 -7.34 -26.43
C ASN A 305 -18.51 -7.18 -27.08
N GLY A 306 -17.88 -8.31 -27.43
CA GLY A 306 -16.55 -8.34 -28.05
C GLY A 306 -16.46 -7.59 -29.40
N ALA A 307 -17.53 -7.60 -30.19
CA ALA A 307 -17.58 -6.88 -31.47
C ALA A 307 -17.43 -5.36 -31.26
N LYS A 308 -18.21 -4.77 -30.34
CA LYS A 308 -18.08 -3.34 -30.03
C LYS A 308 -16.79 -3.00 -29.30
N ALA A 309 -16.29 -3.89 -28.46
CA ALA A 309 -14.98 -3.70 -27.83
C ALA A 309 -13.87 -3.56 -28.88
N THR A 310 -13.87 -4.44 -29.89
CA THR A 310 -12.92 -4.42 -31.01
C THR A 310 -13.07 -3.16 -31.85
N GLU A 311 -14.31 -2.77 -32.17
CA GLU A 311 -14.62 -1.53 -32.90
C GLU A 311 -14.05 -0.30 -32.18
N TYR A 312 -14.35 -0.15 -30.88
CA TYR A 312 -13.88 1.00 -30.10
C TYR A 312 -12.36 1.00 -29.88
N LEU A 313 -11.72 -0.18 -29.78
CA LEU A 313 -10.26 -0.27 -29.76
C LEU A 313 -9.66 0.19 -31.09
N ALA A 314 -10.25 -0.18 -32.23
CA ALA A 314 -9.81 0.29 -33.54
C ALA A 314 -9.95 1.81 -33.68
N LEU A 315 -11.05 2.39 -33.16
CA LEU A 315 -11.26 3.84 -33.10
C LEU A 315 -10.29 4.57 -32.16
N ALA A 316 -9.78 3.90 -31.12
CA ALA A 316 -8.73 4.44 -30.27
C ALA A 316 -7.36 4.35 -30.96
N THR A 317 -7.07 3.21 -31.59
CA THR A 317 -5.79 2.94 -32.27
C THR A 317 -5.58 3.82 -33.50
N SER A 318 -6.66 4.23 -34.17
CA SER A 318 -6.58 5.19 -35.27
C SER A 318 -6.18 6.60 -34.82
N LEU A 319 -6.40 6.93 -33.54
CA LEU A 319 -5.98 8.19 -32.93
C LEU A 319 -4.59 8.08 -32.28
N ASP A 320 -4.27 6.93 -31.68
CA ASP A 320 -2.96 6.62 -31.11
C ASP A 320 -2.60 5.15 -31.37
N PRO A 321 -1.74 4.88 -32.37
CA PRO A 321 -1.36 3.52 -32.75
C PRO A 321 -0.72 2.69 -31.63
N SER A 322 -0.12 3.32 -30.61
CA SER A 322 0.52 2.61 -29.51
C SER A 322 -0.48 1.84 -28.63
N LEU A 323 -1.73 2.31 -28.59
CA LEU A 323 -2.80 1.71 -27.79
C LEU A 323 -3.21 0.33 -28.32
N GLY A 324 -3.06 0.06 -29.61
CA GLY A 324 -3.42 -1.23 -30.20
C GLY A 324 -2.58 -2.38 -29.65
N GLY A 325 -1.28 -2.14 -29.43
CA GLY A 325 -0.39 -3.11 -28.78
C GLY A 325 -0.64 -3.21 -27.28
N GLN A 326 -0.78 -2.05 -26.61
CA GLN A 326 -1.02 -1.99 -25.17
C GLN A 326 -2.31 -2.69 -24.74
N TYR A 327 -3.37 -2.58 -25.54
CA TYR A 327 -4.70 -3.10 -25.23
C TYR A 327 -5.15 -4.21 -26.19
N ALA A 328 -4.20 -4.97 -26.76
CA ALA A 328 -4.47 -6.03 -27.74
C ALA A 328 -5.49 -7.09 -27.24
N TYR A 329 -5.55 -7.33 -25.93
CA TYR A 329 -6.52 -8.23 -25.32
C TYR A 329 -7.99 -7.80 -25.51
N LEU A 330 -8.24 -6.52 -25.81
CA LEU A 330 -9.58 -6.01 -26.14
C LEU A 330 -10.01 -6.31 -27.59
N ALA A 331 -9.10 -6.79 -28.45
CA ALA A 331 -9.36 -7.04 -29.88
C ALA A 331 -9.95 -8.42 -30.21
N ASP A 332 -10.01 -9.36 -29.26
CA ASP A 332 -10.55 -10.70 -29.50
C ASP A 332 -12.10 -10.68 -29.55
N PRO A 333 -12.77 -10.95 -30.69
CA PRO A 333 -14.23 -10.91 -30.77
C PRO A 333 -14.92 -12.05 -30.00
N GLY A 334 -14.20 -13.16 -29.74
CA GLY A 334 -14.74 -14.39 -29.15
C GLY A 334 -14.45 -14.58 -27.66
N GLY A 335 -13.67 -13.68 -27.05
CA GLY A 335 -13.29 -13.76 -25.64
C GLY A 335 -14.48 -13.64 -24.68
N ASN A 336 -14.71 -14.69 -23.89
CA ASN A 336 -15.71 -14.70 -22.80
C ASN A 336 -15.38 -13.63 -21.75
N ALA A 337 -16.40 -13.04 -21.11
CA ALA A 337 -16.26 -12.05 -20.03
C ALA A 337 -15.32 -12.51 -18.88
N LYS A 338 -15.20 -13.83 -18.65
CA LYS A 338 -14.28 -14.43 -17.69
C LYS A 338 -12.78 -14.24 -18.02
N ALA A 339 -12.43 -14.02 -19.27
CA ALA A 339 -11.05 -13.67 -19.67
C ALA A 339 -10.72 -12.19 -19.38
N ALA A 340 -11.74 -11.33 -19.27
CA ALA A 340 -11.57 -9.94 -18.85
C ALA A 340 -11.33 -9.82 -17.34
N GLU A 341 -11.96 -10.69 -16.53
CA GLU A 341 -11.71 -10.79 -15.08
C GLU A 341 -10.27 -11.21 -14.72
N ALA A 342 -9.51 -11.77 -15.67
CA ALA A 342 -8.13 -12.22 -15.47
C ALA A 342 -7.08 -11.13 -15.74
N VAL A 343 -7.48 -10.00 -16.34
CA VAL A 343 -6.63 -8.81 -16.44
C VAL A 343 -6.94 -7.96 -15.21
N ASP A 344 -5.91 -7.55 -14.48
CA ASP A 344 -6.03 -6.73 -13.27
C ASP A 344 -6.64 -5.36 -13.64
N GLU A 345 -7.98 -5.30 -13.71
CA GLU A 345 -8.79 -4.19 -14.22
C GLU A 345 -8.42 -2.85 -13.54
N ALA A 346 -7.91 -2.91 -12.31
CA ALA A 346 -7.49 -1.75 -11.53
C ALA A 346 -6.14 -1.16 -11.98
N LYS A 347 -5.21 -1.97 -12.50
CA LYS A 347 -3.87 -1.49 -12.89
C LYS A 347 -3.87 -0.66 -14.17
N ASP A 348 -4.85 -0.87 -15.04
CA ASP A 348 -4.92 -0.23 -16.37
C ASP A 348 -5.80 1.02 -16.41
N ILE A 349 -6.30 1.51 -15.27
CA ILE A 349 -7.17 2.69 -15.21
C ILE A 349 -6.35 3.92 -14.85
N ALA A 350 -6.15 4.77 -15.86
CA ALA A 350 -5.57 6.08 -15.69
C ALA A 350 -6.65 7.08 -15.26
N PHE A 351 -6.48 7.69 -14.08
CA PHE A 351 -7.28 8.84 -13.67
C PHE A 351 -6.74 10.12 -14.31
N SER A 352 -7.64 10.99 -14.75
CA SER A 352 -7.34 12.30 -15.34
C SER A 352 -7.25 13.36 -14.26
N GLU A 353 -6.13 14.07 -14.14
CA GLU A 353 -5.98 15.17 -13.17
C GLU A 353 -6.74 16.44 -13.53
#